data_AF-A0A2H0A6W6-F1
#
_entry.id   AF-A0A2H0A6W6-F1
#
_cell.length_a   1.000
_cell.length_b   1.000
_cell.length_c   1.000
_cell.angle_alpha   90.00
_cell.angle_beta   90.00
_cell.angle_gamma   90.00
#
_symmetry.space_group_name_H-M   'P 1'
#
loop_
_entity.id
_entity.type
_entity.pdbx_description
1 polymer ?
#
loop_
_entity_poly.entity_id
_entity_poly.type
_entity_poly.pdbx_seq_one_letter_code
_entity_poly.pdbx_strand_id
1 'polypeptide(L)' 'MHLSLTPKQKRLLDYLRERITETGIFPSLRQTALDLGISHTAVAQMLKLLETKELIKR' A
#
# COMPACT_ATOMS: atom_id res chain seq x y z
N MET A 1 15.56 -13.26 -5.08
CA MET A 1 14.17 -13.18 -5.59
C MET A 1 13.87 -11.71 -5.86
N HIS A 2 13.95 -11.25 -7.10
CA HIS A 2 13.67 -9.84 -7.42
C HIS A 2 12.14 -9.67 -7.43
N LEU A 3 11.58 -9.12 -6.35
CA LEU A 3 10.15 -8.82 -6.27
C LEU A 3 9.85 -7.66 -7.22
N SER A 4 9.55 -7.98 -8.48
CA SER A 4 9.12 -6.98 -9.46
C SER A 4 7.74 -6.47 -9.07
N LEU A 5 7.72 -5.30 -8.43
CA LEU A 5 6.52 -4.55 -8.15
C LEU A 5 6.07 -3.81 -9.40
N THR A 6 4.76 -3.81 -9.66
CA THR A 6 4.22 -2.89 -10.65
C THR A 6 4.37 -1.44 -10.14
N PRO A 7 4.41 -0.42 -11.03
CA PRO A 7 4.51 0.97 -10.60
C PRO A 7 3.44 1.38 -9.59
N LYS A 8 2.22 0.85 -9.73
CA LYS A 8 1.12 1.06 -8.77
C LYS A 8 1.43 0.43 -7.41
N GLN A 9 1.91 -0.81 -7.37
CA GLN A 9 2.25 -1.49 -6.12
C GLN A 9 3.39 -0.79 -5.40
N LYS A 10 4.41 -0.34 -6.14
CA LYS A 10 5.51 0.44 -5.58
C LYS A 10 4.99 1.75 -4.97
N ARG A 11 4.17 2.50 -5.71
CA ARG A 11 3.56 3.74 -5.22
C ARG A 11 2.74 3.55 -3.93
N LEU A 12 1.97 2.46 -3.84
CA LEU A 12 1.24 2.13 -2.62
C LEU A 12 2.20 1.82 -1.45
N LEU A 13 3.23 1.01 -1.69
CA LEU A 13 4.20 0.65 -0.66
C LEU A 13 4.98 1.87 -0.16
N ASP A 14 5.42 2.74 -1.07
CA ASP A 14 6.13 3.98 -0.75
C ASP A 14 5.22 4.90 0.09
N TYR A 15 3.96 5.10 -0.33
CA TYR A 15 2.97 5.87 0.42
C TYR A 15 2.75 5.32 1.84
N LEU A 16 2.62 4.01 2.00
CA LEU A 16 2.45 3.40 3.33
C LEU A 16 3.65 3.65 4.24
N ARG A 17 4.87 3.55 3.69
CA ARG A 17 6.11 3.79 4.44
C ARG A 17 6.22 5.24 4.88
N GLU A 18 5.92 6.19 4.00
CA GLU A 18 5.88 7.62 4.32
C GLU A 18 4.86 7.89 5.43
N ARG A 19 3.62 7.42 5.28
CA ARG A 19 2.57 7.63 6.28
C ARG A 19 2.91 7.08 7.66
N ILE A 20 3.48 5.88 7.72
CA ILE A 20 3.92 5.28 8.99
C ILE A 20 5.09 6.05 9.59
N THR A 21 6.02 6.54 8.76
CA THR A 21 7.17 7.33 9.21
C THR A 21 6.72 8.70 9.77
N GLU A 22 5.73 9.33 9.15
CA GLU A 22 5.22 10.64 9.55
C GLU A 22 4.28 10.57 10.76
N THR A 23 3.37 9.60 10.78
CA THR A 23 2.25 9.57 11.74
C THR A 23 2.35 8.44 12.77
N GLY A 24 3.22 7.45 12.54
CA GLY A 24 3.29 6.21 13.34
C GLY A 24 2.11 5.27 13.11
N ILE A 25 1.15 5.61 12.24
CA ILE A 25 -0.11 4.90 12.07
C ILE A 25 -0.25 4.36 10.65
N PHE A 26 -0.77 3.14 10.54
CA PHE A 26 -1.14 2.57 9.25
C PHE A 26 -2.42 3.25 8.72
N PRO A 27 -2.41 3.86 7.52
CA PRO A 27 -3.58 4.59 7.01
C PRO A 27 -4.73 3.64 6.67
N SER A 28 -5.97 4.14 6.82
CA SER A 28 -7.16 3.35 6.45
C SER A 28 -7.24 3.11 4.93
N LEU A 29 -8.01 2.10 4.51
CA LEU A 29 -8.26 1.82 3.09
C LEU A 29 -8.87 3.02 2.38
N ARG A 30 -9.80 3.71 3.04
CA ARG A 30 -10.47 4.89 2.49
C ARG A 30 -9.52 6.09 2.39
N GLN A 31 -8.70 6.34 3.41
CA GLN A 31 -7.72 7.42 3.35
C GLN A 31 -6.70 7.19 2.23
N THR A 32 -6.16 5.98 2.15
CA THR A 32 -5.21 5.58 1.11
C THR A 32 -5.81 5.72 -0.29
N ALA A 33 -7.09 5.36 -0.45
CA ALA A 33 -7.81 5.50 -1.70
C ALA A 33 -7.94 6.96 -2.14
N LEU A 34 -8.32 7.84 -1.21
CA LEU A 34 -8.40 9.28 -1.45
C LEU A 34 -7.04 9.87 -1.84
N ASP A 35 -5.99 9.55 -1.06
CA ASP A 35 -4.65 10.11 -1.26
C ASP A 35 -3.98 9.63 -2.54
N LEU A 36 -4.27 8.38 -2.96
CA LEU A 36 -3.73 7.81 -4.21
C LEU A 36 -4.63 8.02 -5.43
N GLY A 37 -5.83 8.59 -5.25
CA GLY A 37 -6.80 8.80 -6.33
C GLY A 37 -7.31 7.51 -6.97
N ILE A 38 -7.49 6.45 -6.17
CA ILE A 38 -7.96 5.14 -6.63
C ILE A 38 -9.12 4.65 -5.77
N SER A 39 -9.80 3.56 -6.17
CA SER A 39 -10.87 2.99 -5.34
C SER A 39 -10.31 2.28 -4.10
N HIS A 40 -11.08 2.31 -2.99
CA HIS A 40 -10.74 1.55 -1.78
C HIS A 40 -10.66 0.03 -2.03
N THR A 41 -11.41 -0.47 -3.01
CA THR A 41 -11.34 -1.88 -3.44
C THR A 41 -10.01 -2.20 -4.13
N ALA A 42 -9.48 -1.29 -4.96
CA ALA A 42 -8.18 -1.43 -5.58
C ALA A 42 -7.06 -1.43 -4.53
N VAL A 43 -7.15 -0.55 -3.52
CA VAL A 43 -6.23 -0.54 -2.37
C VAL A 43 -6.25 -1.89 -1.65
N ALA A 44 -7.42 -2.43 -1.33
CA ALA A 44 -7.56 -3.71 -0.64
C ALA A 44 -6.94 -4.88 -1.44
N GLN A 45 -7.19 -4.94 -2.74
CA GLN A 45 -6.59 -5.96 -3.61
C GLN A 45 -5.06 -5.85 -3.67
N MET A 46 -4.54 -4.63 -3.79
CA MET A 46 -3.10 -4.39 -3.85
C MET A 46 -2.40 -4.73 -2.54
N LEU A 47 -3.02 -4.44 -1.39
CA LEU A 47 -2.50 -4.84 -0.09
C LEU A 47 -2.41 -6.36 0.03
N LYS A 48 -3.45 -7.10 -0.35
CA LYS A 48 -3.43 -8.57 -0.34
C LYS A 48 -2.30 -9.14 -1.22
N LEU A 49 -2.05 -8.51 -2.37
CA LEU A 49 -0.93 -8.87 -3.25
C LEU A 49 0.43 -8.57 -2.63
N LEU A 50 0.58 -7.45 -1.93
CA LEU A 50 1.80 -7.10 -1.21
C LEU A 50 2.06 -8.05 -0.03
N GLU A 51 1.01 -8.46 0.67
CA GLU A 51 1.06 -9.44 1.77
C GLU A 51 1.46 -10.83 1.26
N THR A 52 0.89 -11.27 0.13
CA THR A 52 1.28 -12.54 -0.52
C THR A 52 2.74 -12.53 -0.97
N LYS A 53 3.32 -11.34 -1.21
CA LYS A 53 4.73 -11.14 -1.53
C LYS A 53 5.62 -10.96 -0.29
N GLU A 54 5.06 -11.10 0.90
CA GLU A 54 5.70 -10.86 2.20
C GLU A 54 6.32 -9.46 2.36
N LEU A 55 5.83 -8.47 1.60
CA LEU A 55 6.32 -7.08 1.64
C LEU A 55 5.67 -6.25 2.73
N ILE A 56 4.49 -6.67 3.18
CA ILE A 56 3.78 -6.07 4.31
C ILE A 56 3.28 -7.18 5.22
N LYS A 57 3.17 -6.88 6.52
CA LYS A 57 2.47 -7.71 7.50
C LYS A 57 1.42 -6.83 8.16
N ARG A 58 0.24 -7.40 8.41
CA ARG A 58 -0.88 -6.75 9.11
C ARG A 58 -1.15 -7.45 10.42
#